data_AF-A0A4T2BZD3-F1
#
_entry.id   AF-A0A4T2BZD3-F1
#
_cell.length_a   1.000
_cell.length_b   1.000
_cell.length_c   1.000
_cell.angle_alpha   90.00
_cell.angle_beta   90.00
_cell.angle_gamma   90.00
#
_symmetry.space_group_name_H-M   'P 1'
#
loop_
_entity.id
_entity.type
_entity.pdbx_description
1 polymer ?
#
loop_
_entity_poly.entity_id
_entity_poly.type
_entity_poly.pdbx_seq_one_letter_code
_entity_poly.pdbx_strand_id
1 'polypeptide(L)'
;MNDARKQQVEERHIATLSAFVLRARRVEAHSLAVDKALLQKLWRMEVTYQFVAAENQGYLIQVLPPEEQVESAAARVRPLILQEDSVHYIKVLNALGYFAKDSGDEKLRNALAAIRSDWNRIQPKGKNILGASTQIEDADGNKSEFLSDTELAFAYIYGDIVHNDVDRLAATKMHGVKERFKAAAPIVGFIMVLTIATLNVTRNMRTTGLLELPEELFTEDVVVSETVFRNKARAWSAPVGTPLHEEFGGERESVDSATSPSDAWQEQKASGEPTL
;
A
#
# COMPACT_ATOMS: atom_id res chain seq x y z
N MET A 1 -9.19 6.52 -37.58
CA MET A 1 -8.92 5.31 -36.77
C MET A 1 -10.16 4.44 -36.85
N ASN A 2 -10.04 3.13 -37.15
CA ASN A 2 -11.21 2.25 -37.29
C ASN A 2 -11.95 2.12 -35.94
N ASP A 3 -13.28 2.13 -35.93
CA ASP A 3 -14.09 2.28 -34.71
C ASP A 3 -13.81 1.14 -33.70
N ALA A 4 -13.66 -0.08 -34.22
CA ALA A 4 -13.26 -1.27 -33.43
C ALA A 4 -11.91 -1.11 -32.71
N ARG A 5 -10.94 -0.40 -33.32
CA ARG A 5 -9.64 -0.15 -32.68
C ARG A 5 -9.74 0.89 -31.57
N LYS A 6 -10.63 1.88 -31.72
CA LYS A 6 -10.89 2.88 -30.67
C LYS A 6 -11.51 2.20 -29.45
N GLN A 7 -12.52 1.37 -29.67
CA GLN A 7 -13.19 0.61 -28.63
C GLN A 7 -12.23 -0.31 -27.86
N GLN A 8 -11.36 -1.05 -28.57
CA GLN A 8 -10.37 -1.90 -27.91
C GLN A 8 -9.37 -1.12 -27.03
N VAL A 9 -8.96 0.08 -27.46
CA VAL A 9 -8.07 0.93 -26.66
C VAL A 9 -8.77 1.43 -25.41
N GLU A 10 -10.04 1.82 -25.55
CA GLU A 10 -10.87 2.29 -24.45
C GLU A 10 -11.11 1.19 -23.41
N GLU A 11 -11.49 -0.01 -23.83
CA GLU A 11 -11.65 -1.18 -22.96
C GLU A 11 -10.38 -1.48 -22.16
N ARG A 12 -9.20 -1.38 -22.80
CA ARG A 12 -7.92 -1.56 -22.13
C ARG A 12 -7.65 -0.47 -21.08
N HIS A 13 -7.98 0.78 -21.39
CA HIS A 13 -7.84 1.89 -20.44
C HIS A 13 -8.79 1.74 -19.26
N ILE A 14 -10.05 1.35 -19.50
CA ILE A 14 -11.02 1.04 -18.44
C ILE A 14 -10.52 -0.10 -17.57
N ALA A 15 -10.07 -1.22 -18.14
CA ALA A 15 -9.52 -2.34 -17.36
C ALA A 15 -8.34 -1.91 -16.47
N THR A 16 -7.44 -1.07 -17.01
CA THR A 16 -6.31 -0.50 -16.25
C THR A 16 -6.79 0.37 -15.09
N LEU A 17 -7.76 1.26 -15.33
CA LEU A 17 -8.29 2.16 -14.31
C LEU A 17 -9.10 1.42 -13.25
N SER A 18 -9.87 0.41 -13.62
CA SER A 18 -10.62 -0.44 -12.68
C SER A 18 -9.68 -1.14 -11.71
N ALA A 19 -8.64 -1.81 -12.23
CA ALA A 19 -7.63 -2.47 -11.40
C ALA A 19 -6.88 -1.46 -10.50
N PHE A 20 -6.56 -0.28 -11.04
CA PHE A 20 -5.93 0.79 -10.29
C PHE A 20 -6.81 1.30 -9.14
N VAL A 21 -8.11 1.54 -9.36
CA VAL A 21 -9.03 2.04 -8.33
C VAL A 21 -9.05 1.10 -7.13
N LEU A 22 -9.22 -0.21 -7.36
CA LEU A 22 -9.24 -1.21 -6.28
C LEU A 22 -7.91 -1.20 -5.52
N ARG A 23 -6.79 -1.15 -6.23
CA ARG A 23 -5.46 -1.12 -5.61
C ARG A 23 -5.22 0.16 -4.81
N ALA A 24 -5.56 1.30 -5.36
CA ALA A 24 -5.36 2.60 -4.75
C ALA A 24 -6.23 2.77 -3.50
N ARG A 25 -7.46 2.24 -3.50
CA ARG A 25 -8.31 2.20 -2.29
C ARG A 25 -7.68 1.36 -1.17
N ARG A 26 -6.97 0.27 -1.49
CA ARG A 26 -6.19 -0.49 -0.47
C ARG A 26 -5.03 0.31 0.11
N VAL A 27 -4.42 1.19 -0.69
CA VAL A 27 -3.37 2.11 -0.22
C VAL A 27 -3.99 3.21 0.65
N GLU A 28 -5.11 3.78 0.24
CA GLU A 28 -5.84 4.79 1.02
C GLU A 28 -6.36 4.25 2.36
N ALA A 29 -6.78 2.99 2.42
CA ALA A 29 -7.22 2.32 3.65
C ALA A 29 -6.07 1.83 4.56
N HIS A 30 -4.81 2.06 4.18
CA HIS A 30 -3.65 1.67 4.98
C HIS A 30 -3.56 2.48 6.28
N SER A 31 -3.08 1.88 7.38
CA SER A 31 -2.90 2.57 8.67
C SER A 31 -2.10 3.88 8.54
N LEU A 32 -0.96 3.85 7.82
CA LEU A 32 -0.18 5.06 7.49
C LEU A 32 -0.96 6.12 6.69
N ALA A 33 -1.91 5.74 5.82
CA ALA A 33 -2.69 6.70 5.04
C ALA A 33 -3.88 7.29 5.82
N VAL A 34 -4.43 6.52 6.76
CA VAL A 34 -5.47 6.98 7.68
C VAL A 34 -4.94 8.09 8.58
N ASP A 35 -3.70 7.97 9.08
CA ASP A 35 -3.01 9.06 9.77
C ASP A 35 -2.37 10.05 8.77
N LYS A 36 -3.20 10.97 8.27
CA LYS A 36 -2.78 11.98 7.28
C LYS A 36 -1.63 12.87 7.77
N ALA A 37 -1.59 13.18 9.07
CA ALA A 37 -0.55 14.02 9.64
C ALA A 37 0.79 13.28 9.68
N LEU A 38 0.78 12.02 10.11
CA LEU A 38 1.96 11.16 10.05
C LEU A 38 2.44 10.98 8.62
N LEU A 39 1.54 10.64 7.68
CA LEU A 39 1.91 10.48 6.27
C LEU A 39 2.55 11.76 5.73
N GLN A 40 1.98 12.93 6.05
CA GLN A 40 2.50 14.21 5.61
C GLN A 40 3.91 14.51 6.12
N LYS A 41 4.16 14.27 7.41
CA LYS A 41 5.51 14.41 7.99
C LYS A 41 6.50 13.43 7.38
N LEU A 42 6.05 12.19 7.16
CA LEU A 42 6.86 11.11 6.61
C LEU A 42 7.34 11.45 5.20
N TRP A 43 6.44 11.75 4.25
CA TRP A 43 6.87 11.99 2.86
C TRP A 43 7.66 13.29 2.70
N ARG A 44 7.43 14.29 3.56
CA ARG A 44 8.22 15.53 3.61
C ARG A 44 9.62 15.35 4.17
N MET A 45 9.96 14.17 4.69
CA MET A 45 11.26 13.88 5.29
C MET A 45 11.57 14.86 6.43
N GLU A 46 10.59 15.18 7.27
CA GLU A 46 10.81 16.12 8.38
C GLU A 46 11.82 15.54 9.39
N VAL A 47 12.89 16.30 9.64
CA VAL A 47 13.93 15.98 10.62
C VAL A 47 13.94 17.07 11.68
N THR A 48 13.99 16.66 12.95
CA THR A 48 14.15 17.60 14.06
C THR A 48 15.64 17.73 14.40
N TYR A 49 16.17 18.94 14.41
CA TYR A 49 17.49 19.23 14.94
C TYR A 49 17.38 19.61 16.41
N GLN A 50 18.03 18.85 17.30
CA GLN A 50 18.11 19.15 18.72
C GLN A 50 19.55 19.41 19.12
N PHE A 51 19.82 20.56 19.72
CA PHE A 51 21.12 20.86 20.31
C PHE A 51 21.08 20.69 21.82
N VAL A 52 21.94 19.84 22.37
CA VAL A 52 22.07 19.59 23.81
C VAL A 52 23.30 20.34 24.32
N ALA A 53 23.07 21.52 24.91
CA ALA A 53 24.14 22.42 25.32
C ALA A 53 25.10 21.83 26.36
N ALA A 54 24.59 21.00 27.28
CA ALA A 54 25.40 20.33 28.30
C ALA A 54 26.43 19.35 27.71
N GLU A 55 26.13 18.79 26.53
CA GLU A 55 26.99 17.84 25.81
C GLU A 55 27.78 18.52 24.69
N ASN A 56 27.46 19.78 24.37
CA ASN A 56 27.95 20.48 23.18
C ASN A 56 27.77 19.66 21.88
N GLN A 57 26.64 18.95 21.78
CA GLN A 57 26.32 18.03 20.69
C GLN A 57 24.99 18.37 20.03
N GLY A 58 24.94 18.23 18.71
CA GLY A 58 23.74 18.35 17.90
C GLY A 58 23.26 16.97 17.45
N TYR A 59 21.95 16.76 17.50
CA TYR A 59 21.29 15.52 17.14
C TYR A 59 20.29 15.77 16.01
N LEU A 60 20.34 14.92 14.98
CA LEU A 60 19.28 14.82 13.97
C LEU A 60 18.34 13.69 14.38
N ILE A 61 17.09 14.04 14.68
CA ILE A 61 16.08 13.12 15.17
C ILE A 61 15.07 12.88 14.06
N GLN A 62 14.96 11.62 13.67
CA GLN A 62 13.97 11.10 12.74
C GLN A 62 13.05 10.14 13.49
N VAL A 63 11.74 10.42 13.43
CA VAL A 63 10.71 9.52 13.98
C VAL A 63 10.01 8.88 12.80
N LEU A 64 10.26 7.58 12.60
CA LEU A 64 9.69 6.80 11.51
C LEU A 64 8.63 5.83 12.05
N PRO A 65 7.64 5.42 11.23
CA PRO A 65 6.68 4.41 11.63
C PRO A 65 7.34 3.05 11.91
N PRO A 66 6.63 2.12 12.58
CA PRO A 66 7.09 0.74 12.74
C PRO A 66 7.43 0.11 11.39
N GLU A 67 8.49 -0.71 11.38
CA GLU A 67 9.02 -1.36 10.16
C GLU A 67 7.94 -2.12 9.40
N GLU A 68 7.20 -3.00 10.09
CA GLU A 68 6.11 -3.79 9.50
C GLU A 68 5.06 -2.92 8.80
N GLN A 69 4.76 -1.71 9.31
CA GLN A 69 3.82 -0.81 8.66
C GLN A 69 4.37 -0.26 7.34
N VAL A 70 5.66 0.06 7.30
CA VAL A 70 6.34 0.53 6.09
C VAL A 70 6.45 -0.60 5.06
N GLU A 71 6.80 -1.81 5.47
CA GLU A 71 6.85 -2.99 4.59
C GLU A 71 5.46 -3.30 4.01
N SER A 72 4.43 -3.27 4.85
CA SER A 72 3.05 -3.47 4.44
C SER A 72 2.57 -2.41 3.44
N ALA A 73 3.00 -1.16 3.61
CA ALA A 73 2.74 -0.09 2.65
C ALA A 73 3.52 -0.28 1.35
N ALA A 74 4.82 -0.62 1.43
CA ALA A 74 5.68 -0.89 0.29
C ALA A 74 5.12 -2.01 -0.59
N ALA A 75 4.67 -3.10 0.02
CA ALA A 75 4.01 -4.21 -0.66
C ALA A 75 2.74 -3.74 -1.40
N ARG A 76 1.93 -2.86 -0.80
CA ARG A 76 0.72 -2.32 -1.42
C ARG A 76 1.04 -1.40 -2.61
N VAL A 77 2.07 -0.56 -2.54
CA VAL A 77 2.38 0.38 -3.62
C VAL A 77 3.23 -0.23 -4.75
N ARG A 78 3.90 -1.36 -4.51
CA ARG A 78 4.82 -2.00 -5.46
C ARG A 78 4.29 -2.17 -6.90
N PRO A 79 3.05 -2.64 -7.15
CA PRO A 79 2.49 -2.73 -8.50
C PRO A 79 2.50 -1.41 -9.28
N LEU A 80 2.47 -0.27 -8.59
CA LEU A 80 2.43 1.05 -9.21
C LEU A 80 3.80 1.47 -9.75
N ILE A 81 4.88 0.90 -9.22
CA ILE A 81 6.28 1.22 -9.58
C ILE A 81 6.98 0.09 -10.36
N LEU A 82 6.33 -1.06 -10.53
CA LEU A 82 6.82 -2.18 -11.34
C LEU A 82 6.29 -2.06 -12.77
N GLN A 83 7.17 -1.84 -13.74
CA GLN A 83 6.81 -1.49 -15.12
C GLN A 83 5.94 -2.56 -15.82
N GLU A 84 6.19 -3.83 -15.50
CA GLU A 84 5.51 -4.99 -16.05
C GLU A 84 4.06 -5.09 -15.56
N ASP A 85 3.76 -4.55 -14.37
CA ASP A 85 2.44 -4.68 -13.75
C ASP A 85 1.37 -3.88 -14.52
N SER A 86 0.17 -4.44 -14.62
CA SER A 86 -0.98 -3.83 -15.28
C SER A 86 -1.32 -2.43 -14.75
N VAL A 87 -1.09 -2.17 -13.46
CA VAL A 87 -1.43 -0.90 -12.79
C VAL A 87 -0.24 0.04 -12.62
N HIS A 88 0.86 -0.20 -13.34
CA HIS A 88 2.02 0.69 -13.34
C HIS A 88 1.60 2.15 -13.61
N TYR A 89 2.16 3.11 -12.86
CA TYR A 89 1.70 4.50 -12.85
C TYR A 89 1.64 5.12 -14.25
N ILE A 90 2.59 4.81 -15.14
CA ILE A 90 2.58 5.30 -16.54
C ILE A 90 1.33 4.83 -17.27
N LYS A 91 0.93 3.56 -17.11
CA LYS A 91 -0.25 2.99 -17.76
C LYS A 91 -1.53 3.68 -17.26
N VAL A 92 -1.62 3.92 -15.95
CA VAL A 92 -2.73 4.63 -15.30
C VAL A 92 -2.82 6.08 -15.78
N LEU A 93 -1.73 6.84 -15.73
CA LEU A 93 -1.72 8.24 -16.15
C LEU A 93 -1.94 8.41 -17.66
N ASN A 94 -1.59 7.40 -18.46
CA ASN A 94 -1.92 7.39 -19.90
C ASN A 94 -3.40 7.14 -20.11
N ALA A 95 -4.03 6.25 -19.33
CA ALA A 95 -5.48 6.04 -19.37
C ALA A 95 -6.25 7.29 -18.93
N LEU A 96 -5.86 7.93 -17.82
CA LEU A 96 -6.47 9.20 -17.39
C LEU A 96 -6.28 10.30 -18.44
N GLY A 97 -5.08 10.40 -19.02
CA GLY A 97 -4.80 11.34 -20.11
C GLY A 97 -5.65 11.09 -21.36
N TYR A 98 -5.93 9.82 -21.68
CA TYR A 98 -6.79 9.45 -22.82
C TYR A 98 -8.21 10.01 -22.68
N PHE A 99 -8.82 9.91 -21.49
CA PHE A 99 -10.16 10.43 -21.21
C PHE A 99 -10.17 11.95 -20.98
N ALA A 100 -9.10 12.52 -20.44
CA ALA A 100 -9.02 13.95 -20.16
C ALA A 100 -8.73 14.83 -21.39
N LYS A 101 -8.16 14.26 -22.47
CA LYS A 101 -7.60 15.03 -23.61
C LYS A 101 -8.61 15.98 -24.29
N ASP A 102 -9.88 15.59 -24.35
CA ASP A 102 -10.94 16.32 -25.06
C ASP A 102 -11.88 17.10 -24.10
N SER A 103 -11.60 17.08 -22.78
CA SER A 103 -12.47 17.67 -21.76
C SER A 103 -12.53 19.21 -21.76
N GLY A 104 -11.57 19.88 -22.42
CA GLY A 104 -11.40 21.35 -22.34
C GLY A 104 -10.95 21.86 -20.95
N ASP A 105 -10.90 21.01 -19.93
CA ASP A 105 -10.53 21.38 -18.56
C ASP A 105 -9.00 21.51 -18.42
N GLU A 106 -8.52 22.75 -18.45
CA GLU A 106 -7.10 23.06 -18.26
C GLU A 106 -6.61 22.73 -16.85
N LYS A 107 -7.44 22.88 -15.81
CA LYS A 107 -7.05 22.58 -14.43
C LYS A 107 -6.81 21.08 -14.26
N LEU A 108 -7.69 20.24 -14.82
CA LEU A 108 -7.51 18.78 -14.82
C LEU A 108 -6.21 18.38 -15.55
N ARG A 109 -5.96 18.94 -16.74
CA ARG A 109 -4.74 18.65 -17.51
C ARG A 109 -3.48 19.08 -16.76
N ASN A 110 -3.49 20.25 -16.12
CA ASN A 110 -2.39 20.74 -15.30
C ASN A 110 -2.17 19.86 -14.06
N ALA A 111 -3.24 19.40 -13.40
CA ALA A 111 -3.15 18.48 -12.27
C ALA A 111 -2.54 17.12 -12.68
N LEU A 112 -2.98 16.55 -13.82
CA LEU A 112 -2.41 15.31 -14.37
C LEU A 112 -0.94 15.48 -14.76
N ALA A 113 -0.56 16.64 -15.32
CA ALA A 113 0.83 16.94 -15.65
C ALA A 113 1.71 17.05 -14.39
N ALA A 114 1.22 17.73 -13.34
CA ALA A 114 1.93 17.85 -12.07
C ALA A 114 2.13 16.47 -11.40
N ILE A 115 1.06 15.67 -11.31
CA ILE A 115 1.13 14.30 -10.77
C ILE A 115 2.10 13.44 -11.59
N ARG A 116 2.08 13.54 -12.92
CA ARG A 116 3.04 12.82 -13.79
C ARG A 116 4.47 13.25 -13.52
N SER A 117 4.71 14.55 -13.35
CA SER A 117 6.04 15.08 -12.99
C SER A 117 6.53 14.47 -11.68
N ASP A 118 5.67 14.44 -10.65
CA ASP A 118 6.04 13.88 -9.36
C ASP A 118 6.28 12.37 -9.40
N TRP A 119 5.45 11.61 -10.12
CA TRP A 119 5.70 10.18 -10.32
C TRP A 119 7.03 9.92 -11.04
N ASN A 120 7.38 10.73 -12.03
CA ASN A 120 8.64 10.58 -12.76
C ASN A 120 9.88 10.87 -11.90
N ARG A 121 9.72 11.49 -10.73
CA ARG A 121 10.82 11.62 -9.75
C ARG A 121 11.10 10.28 -9.04
N ILE A 122 10.17 9.33 -9.05
CA ILE A 122 10.37 8.01 -8.46
C ILE A 122 11.00 7.10 -9.52
N GLN A 123 12.32 6.92 -9.45
CA GLN A 123 13.07 6.09 -10.38
C GLN A 123 13.67 4.89 -9.65
N PRO A 124 13.06 3.68 -9.73
CA PRO A 124 13.54 2.48 -9.04
C PRO A 124 14.99 2.07 -9.35
N LYS A 125 15.50 2.48 -10.51
CA LYS A 125 16.89 2.25 -10.96
C LYS A 125 17.70 3.54 -11.06
N GLY A 126 17.13 4.67 -10.65
CA GLY A 126 17.78 5.97 -10.71
C GLY A 126 18.70 6.23 -9.51
N LYS A 127 19.52 7.27 -9.63
CA LYS A 127 20.39 7.81 -8.57
C LYS A 127 20.01 9.24 -8.18
N ASN A 128 18.77 9.62 -8.47
CA ASN A 128 18.31 10.98 -8.24
C ASN A 128 18.06 11.20 -6.75
N ILE A 129 18.49 12.34 -6.24
CA ILE A 129 18.28 12.71 -4.85
C ILE A 129 16.88 13.33 -4.73
N LEU A 130 16.04 12.78 -3.85
CA LEU A 130 14.72 13.36 -3.56
C LEU A 130 14.74 14.29 -2.34
N GLY A 131 15.54 13.95 -1.34
CA GLY A 131 15.76 14.75 -0.15
C GLY A 131 17.23 14.79 0.27
N ALA A 132 17.92 13.65 0.33
CA ALA A 132 19.28 13.59 0.83
C ALA A 132 20.18 12.58 0.11
N SER A 133 21.49 12.78 0.27
CA SER A 133 22.52 11.78 -0.01
C SER A 133 23.33 11.51 1.24
N THR A 134 23.73 10.25 1.43
CA THR A 134 24.39 9.78 2.65
C THR A 134 25.74 9.16 2.31
N GLN A 135 26.73 9.44 3.16
CA GLN A 135 28.03 8.76 3.19
C GLN A 135 28.25 8.25 4.61
N ILE A 136 28.85 7.08 4.75
CA ILE A 136 29.26 6.52 6.04
C ILE A 136 30.78 6.39 6.05
N GLU A 137 31.36 6.70 7.21
CA GLU A 137 32.74 6.41 7.55
C GLU A 137 32.74 5.33 8.63
N ASP A 138 33.48 4.23 8.42
CA ASP A 138 33.61 3.16 9.42
C ASP A 138 34.67 3.50 10.49
N ALA A 139 34.84 2.61 11.46
CA ALA A 139 35.78 2.80 12.56
C ALA A 139 37.26 2.83 12.10
N ASP A 140 37.56 2.28 10.92
CA ASP A 140 38.89 2.24 10.32
C ASP A 140 39.13 3.47 9.40
N GLY A 141 38.15 4.38 9.29
CA GLY A 141 38.22 5.58 8.46
C GLY A 141 37.91 5.34 6.98
N ASN A 142 37.42 4.15 6.61
CA ASN A 142 37.00 3.89 5.23
C ASN A 142 35.65 4.56 4.98
N LYS A 143 35.55 5.25 3.86
CA LYS A 143 34.34 5.98 3.45
C LYS A 143 33.60 5.23 2.36
N SER A 144 32.28 5.19 2.46
CA SER A 144 31.42 4.76 1.36
C SER A 144 31.41 5.80 0.23
N GLU A 145 30.90 5.41 -0.93
CA GLU A 145 30.41 6.40 -1.89
C GLU A 145 29.23 7.19 -1.28
N PHE A 146 28.97 8.37 -1.84
CA PHE A 146 27.71 9.08 -1.59
C PHE A 146 26.60 8.36 -2.35
N LEU A 147 25.59 7.87 -1.62
CA LEU A 147 24.41 7.24 -2.22
C LEU A 147 23.20 8.14 -2.05
N SER A 148 22.33 8.17 -3.07
CA SER A 148 21.05 8.88 -2.95
C SER A 148 20.09 8.13 -2.02
N ASP A 149 19.15 8.86 -1.43
CA ASP A 149 18.00 8.28 -0.74
C ASP A 149 17.20 7.31 -1.61
N THR A 150 17.07 7.56 -2.91
CA THR A 150 16.43 6.62 -3.85
C THR A 150 17.19 5.31 -4.00
N GLU A 151 18.52 5.34 -4.12
CA GLU A 151 19.35 4.13 -4.20
C GLU A 151 19.18 3.27 -2.93
N LEU A 152 19.27 3.92 -1.77
CA LEU A 152 19.07 3.28 -0.47
C LEU A 152 17.65 2.71 -0.30
N ALA A 153 16.63 3.49 -0.62
CA ALA A 153 15.24 3.09 -0.49
C ALA A 153 14.88 1.90 -1.37
N PHE A 154 15.33 1.89 -2.62
CA PHE A 154 15.04 0.77 -3.51
C PHE A 154 15.91 -0.47 -3.24
N ALA A 155 17.09 -0.30 -2.62
CA ALA A 155 17.80 -1.42 -2.01
C ALA A 155 17.03 -2.03 -0.84
N TYR A 156 16.31 -1.23 -0.04
CA TYR A 156 15.39 -1.77 0.97
C TYR A 156 14.20 -2.50 0.35
N ILE A 157 13.48 -1.83 -0.55
CA ILE A 157 12.23 -2.34 -1.13
C ILE A 157 12.47 -3.61 -1.95
N TYR A 158 13.53 -3.67 -2.76
CA TYR A 158 13.79 -4.82 -3.64
C TYR A 158 14.85 -5.79 -3.10
N GLY A 159 15.81 -5.28 -2.32
CA GLY A 159 16.82 -6.09 -1.64
C GLY A 159 16.24 -6.73 -0.39
N ASP A 160 16.03 -5.96 0.68
CA ASP A 160 15.69 -6.51 1.99
C ASP A 160 14.30 -7.19 2.02
N ILE A 161 13.27 -6.60 1.38
CA ILE A 161 11.87 -7.08 1.54
C ILE A 161 11.45 -8.13 0.49
N VAL A 162 11.72 -7.87 -0.80
CA VAL A 162 11.00 -8.57 -1.88
C VAL A 162 11.83 -9.69 -2.54
N HIS A 163 12.95 -9.34 -3.17
CA HIS A 163 13.64 -10.23 -4.12
C HIS A 163 15.02 -10.68 -3.66
N ASN A 164 15.49 -10.20 -2.50
CA ASN A 164 16.89 -10.36 -2.11
C ASN A 164 17.83 -9.98 -3.27
N ASP A 165 17.57 -8.82 -3.90
CA ASP A 165 18.37 -8.26 -4.98
C ASP A 165 19.82 -8.04 -4.50
N VAL A 166 20.66 -9.06 -4.73
CA VAL A 166 22.01 -9.16 -4.18
C VAL A 166 22.91 -8.03 -4.67
N ASP A 167 22.69 -7.54 -5.89
CA ASP A 167 23.49 -6.47 -6.47
C ASP A 167 23.23 -5.14 -5.75
N ARG A 168 21.95 -4.83 -5.46
CA ARG A 168 21.59 -3.64 -4.67
C ARG A 168 22.08 -3.73 -3.23
N LEU A 169 21.99 -4.91 -2.63
CA LEU A 169 22.47 -5.13 -1.27
C LEU A 169 24.00 -5.03 -1.18
N ALA A 170 24.71 -5.52 -2.19
CA ALA A 170 26.16 -5.36 -2.29
C ALA A 170 26.56 -3.89 -2.41
N ALA A 171 25.89 -3.13 -3.30
CA ALA A 171 26.16 -1.70 -3.51
C ALA A 171 25.89 -0.83 -2.27
N THR A 172 25.01 -1.26 -1.37
CA THR A 172 24.60 -0.51 -0.17
C THR A 172 25.08 -1.16 1.14
N LYS A 173 26.01 -2.11 1.07
CA LYS A 173 26.41 -2.94 2.21
C LYS A 173 26.94 -2.12 3.38
N MET A 174 27.77 -1.11 3.11
CA MET A 174 28.35 -0.25 4.15
C MET A 174 27.29 0.60 4.89
N HIS A 175 26.13 0.83 4.26
CA HIS A 175 25.02 1.57 4.85
C HIS A 175 24.14 0.74 5.79
N GLY A 176 24.08 -0.57 5.57
CA GLY A 176 23.29 -1.49 6.39
C GLY A 176 21.77 -1.25 6.27
N VAL A 177 21.01 -2.13 6.93
CA VAL A 177 19.54 -2.12 6.84
C VAL A 177 18.89 -0.87 7.44
N LYS A 178 19.49 -0.29 8.49
CA LYS A 178 18.93 0.89 9.17
C LYS A 178 18.88 2.12 8.26
N GLU A 179 19.96 2.41 7.54
CA GLU A 179 19.98 3.56 6.62
C GLU A 179 19.10 3.32 5.38
N ARG A 180 19.07 2.08 4.90
CA ARG A 180 18.14 1.67 3.84
C ARG A 180 16.67 1.88 4.25
N PHE A 181 16.30 1.46 5.46
CA PHE A 181 14.96 1.68 6.03
C PHE A 181 14.64 3.17 6.18
N LYS A 182 15.57 3.96 6.73
CA LYS A 182 15.39 5.42 6.90
C LYS A 182 15.13 6.13 5.58
N ALA A 183 15.78 5.71 4.51
CA ALA A 183 15.55 6.24 3.17
C ALA A 183 14.22 5.71 2.56
N ALA A 184 13.86 4.45 2.82
CA ALA A 184 12.68 3.82 2.25
C ALA A 184 11.37 4.37 2.80
N ALA A 185 11.26 4.56 4.12
CA ALA A 185 10.04 4.99 4.78
C ALA A 185 9.42 6.27 4.17
N PRO A 186 10.16 7.39 3.98
CA PRO A 186 9.62 8.59 3.35
C PRO A 186 9.27 8.40 1.88
N ILE A 187 10.05 7.62 1.12
CA ILE A 187 9.78 7.35 -0.30
C ILE A 187 8.51 6.51 -0.46
N VAL A 188 8.30 5.50 0.38
CA VAL A 188 7.04 4.74 0.43
C VAL A 188 5.88 5.68 0.74
N GLY A 189 6.03 6.56 1.75
CA GLY A 189 5.02 7.58 2.06
C GLY A 189 4.71 8.50 0.87
N PHE A 190 5.74 8.93 0.13
CA PHE A 190 5.55 9.76 -1.07
C PHE A 190 4.78 9.02 -2.16
N ILE A 191 5.10 7.75 -2.42
CA ILE A 191 4.37 6.90 -3.38
C ILE A 191 2.90 6.75 -2.95
N MET A 192 2.62 6.56 -1.65
CA MET A 192 1.25 6.49 -1.14
C MET A 192 0.49 7.80 -1.41
N VAL A 193 1.09 8.95 -1.15
CA VAL A 193 0.48 10.26 -1.44
C VAL A 193 0.16 10.41 -2.91
N LEU A 194 1.09 10.08 -3.81
CA LEU A 194 0.83 10.15 -5.26
C LEU A 194 -0.25 9.17 -5.71
N THR A 195 -0.32 7.99 -5.09
CA THR A 195 -1.39 7.01 -5.34
C THR A 195 -2.75 7.59 -4.99
N ILE A 196 -2.88 8.17 -3.79
CA ILE A 196 -4.12 8.77 -3.31
C ILE A 196 -4.49 10.02 -4.14
N ALA A 197 -3.51 10.85 -4.51
CA ALA A 197 -3.74 11.99 -5.40
C ALA A 197 -4.27 11.55 -6.77
N THR A 198 -3.68 10.49 -7.34
CA THR A 198 -4.13 9.91 -8.62
C THR A 198 -5.53 9.31 -8.51
N LEU A 199 -5.86 8.65 -7.39
CA LEU A 199 -7.20 8.15 -7.10
C LEU A 199 -8.23 9.28 -7.01
N ASN A 200 -7.88 10.39 -6.36
CA ASN A 200 -8.76 11.54 -6.23
C ASN A 200 -9.03 12.23 -7.57
N VAL A 201 -8.04 12.30 -8.47
CA VAL A 201 -8.28 12.73 -9.86
C VAL A 201 -9.23 11.78 -10.59
N THR A 202 -9.03 10.47 -10.42
CA THR A 202 -9.91 9.45 -11.02
C THR A 202 -11.36 9.60 -10.54
N ARG A 203 -11.56 9.80 -9.24
CA ARG A 203 -12.89 10.08 -8.64
C ARG A 203 -13.50 11.37 -9.20
N ASN A 204 -12.72 12.44 -9.31
CA ASN A 204 -13.19 13.70 -9.87
C ASN A 204 -13.63 13.54 -11.34
N MET A 205 -12.83 12.86 -12.17
CA MET A 205 -13.19 12.57 -13.56
C MET A 205 -14.49 11.74 -13.65
N ARG A 206 -14.72 10.81 -12.73
CA ARG A 206 -15.99 10.06 -12.65
C ARG A 206 -17.15 10.97 -12.28
N THR A 207 -17.03 11.73 -11.20
CA THR A 207 -18.11 12.62 -10.71
C THR A 207 -18.47 13.72 -11.72
N THR A 208 -17.54 14.12 -12.58
CA THR A 208 -17.78 15.12 -13.64
C THR A 208 -18.25 14.50 -14.96
N GLY A 209 -18.42 13.18 -15.05
CA GLY A 209 -18.88 12.48 -16.24
C GLY A 209 -17.82 12.33 -17.35
N LEU A 210 -16.55 12.61 -17.06
CA LEU A 210 -15.44 12.44 -18.01
C LEU A 210 -14.93 11.00 -18.09
N LEU A 211 -15.26 10.17 -17.11
CA LEU A 211 -14.83 8.78 -17.00
C LEU A 211 -15.97 7.92 -16.45
N GLU A 212 -16.41 6.95 -17.24
CA GLU A 212 -17.40 5.97 -16.80
C GLU A 212 -16.70 4.76 -16.17
N LEU A 213 -16.92 4.55 -14.88
CA LEU A 213 -16.48 3.37 -14.14
C LEU A 213 -17.61 2.87 -13.23
N PRO A 214 -17.78 1.54 -13.10
CA PRO A 214 -18.76 0.95 -12.20
C PRO A 214 -18.65 1.51 -10.77
N GLU A 215 -19.79 1.72 -10.12
CA GLU A 215 -19.84 2.28 -8.76
C GLU A 215 -19.23 1.33 -7.72
N GLU A 216 -19.39 0.04 -7.95
CA GLU A 216 -18.92 -1.05 -7.10
C GLU A 216 -17.41 -0.95 -6.84
N LEU A 217 -16.63 -0.49 -7.82
CA LEU A 217 -15.19 -0.27 -7.67
C LEU A 217 -14.85 0.74 -6.55
N PHE A 218 -15.78 1.64 -6.22
CA PHE A 218 -15.60 2.69 -5.21
C PHE A 218 -16.29 2.36 -3.89
N THR A 219 -17.20 1.38 -3.85
CA THR A 219 -18.00 1.04 -2.67
C THR A 219 -17.66 -0.32 -2.08
N GLU A 220 -17.16 -1.28 -2.87
CA GLU A 220 -16.81 -2.62 -2.35
C GLU A 220 -15.70 -2.58 -1.30
N ASP A 221 -15.71 -3.52 -0.37
CA ASP A 221 -14.66 -3.65 0.64
C ASP A 221 -13.35 -4.12 0.00
N VAL A 222 -12.29 -3.33 0.19
CA VAL A 222 -10.95 -3.65 -0.34
C VAL A 222 -9.96 -4.10 0.74
N VAL A 223 -10.38 -4.01 2.00
CA VAL A 223 -9.62 -4.44 3.17
C VAL A 223 -10.53 -5.23 4.11
N VAL A 224 -9.93 -6.14 4.86
CA VAL A 224 -10.62 -6.87 5.91
C VAL A 224 -10.66 -5.99 7.16
N SER A 225 -11.86 -5.63 7.61
CA SER A 225 -12.09 -4.80 8.81
C SER A 225 -12.31 -5.64 10.08
N GLU A 226 -12.75 -6.89 9.93
CA GLU A 226 -13.02 -7.82 11.03
C GLU A 226 -12.03 -8.99 10.99
N THR A 227 -11.49 -9.36 12.15
CA THR A 227 -10.56 -10.50 12.27
C THR A 227 -11.20 -11.72 12.92
N VAL A 228 -12.49 -11.62 13.31
CA VAL A 228 -13.25 -12.69 13.94
C VAL A 228 -14.47 -12.99 13.09
N PHE A 229 -14.47 -14.15 12.45
CA PHE A 229 -15.55 -14.56 11.54
C PHE A 229 -16.46 -15.59 12.22
N ARG A 230 -17.76 -15.32 12.25
CA ARG A 230 -18.76 -16.27 12.76
C ARG A 230 -19.52 -16.91 11.61
N ASN A 231 -19.23 -18.19 11.37
CA ASN A 231 -19.90 -18.97 10.33
C ASN A 231 -20.83 -20.00 10.98
N LYS A 232 -22.09 -20.05 10.51
CA LYS A 232 -23.02 -21.11 10.92
C LYS A 232 -22.53 -22.43 10.31
N ALA A 233 -22.19 -23.40 11.15
CA ALA A 233 -21.76 -24.73 10.72
C ALA A 233 -22.59 -25.82 11.42
N ARG A 234 -22.86 -26.91 10.71
CA ARG A 234 -23.29 -28.17 11.31
C ARG A 234 -22.05 -29.04 11.44
N ALA A 235 -21.77 -29.53 12.64
CA ALA A 235 -20.69 -30.47 12.90
C ALA A 235 -21.30 -31.82 13.29
N TRP A 236 -20.85 -32.88 12.62
CA TRP A 236 -21.19 -34.25 12.97
C TRP A 236 -19.91 -34.94 13.47
N SER A 237 -20.01 -35.72 14.53
CA SER A 237 -18.92 -36.52 15.07
C SER A 237 -19.32 -37.97 15.17
N ALA A 238 -18.37 -38.88 14.93
CA ALA A 238 -18.54 -40.32 15.06
C ALA A 238 -17.23 -40.96 15.56
N PRO A 239 -17.29 -42.15 16.20
CA PRO A 239 -16.09 -42.87 16.62
C PRO A 239 -15.13 -43.17 15.47
N VAL A 240 -13.84 -43.25 15.80
CA VAL A 240 -12.78 -43.60 14.84
C VAL A 240 -13.07 -44.98 14.25
N GLY A 241 -13.08 -45.07 12.91
CA GLY A 241 -13.43 -46.28 12.17
C GLY A 241 -14.88 -46.34 11.67
N THR A 242 -15.71 -45.35 12.00
CA THR A 242 -17.06 -45.22 11.41
C THR A 242 -16.93 -44.89 9.91
N PRO A 243 -17.56 -45.66 8.99
CA PRO A 243 -17.57 -45.34 7.58
C PRO A 243 -18.15 -43.95 7.33
N LEU A 244 -17.48 -43.11 6.54
CA LEU A 244 -18.05 -41.85 6.09
C LEU A 244 -19.24 -42.14 5.18
N HIS A 245 -20.43 -41.71 5.57
CA HIS A 245 -21.58 -41.70 4.68
C HIS A 245 -21.42 -40.55 3.66
N GLU A 246 -21.79 -40.80 2.40
CA GLU A 246 -21.59 -39.88 1.28
C GLU A 246 -22.45 -38.60 1.37
N GLU A 247 -23.49 -38.57 2.21
CA GLU A 247 -24.39 -37.42 2.35
C GLU A 247 -24.56 -36.98 3.82
N PHE A 248 -23.92 -35.87 4.17
CA PHE A 248 -24.26 -35.08 5.36
C PHE A 248 -25.20 -33.93 4.94
N GLY A 249 -26.43 -34.27 4.53
CA GLY A 249 -27.34 -33.31 3.87
C GLY A 249 -28.82 -33.57 4.08
N GLY A 250 -29.29 -33.67 5.33
CA GLY A 250 -30.72 -33.76 5.65
C GLY A 250 -31.46 -32.42 5.54
N GLU A 251 -32.72 -32.48 5.10
CA GLU A 251 -33.65 -31.43 4.66
C GLU A 251 -33.57 -30.06 5.37
N ARG A 252 -33.82 -29.00 4.58
CA ARG A 252 -33.87 -27.60 4.99
C ARG A 252 -35.15 -27.32 5.79
N GLU A 253 -35.12 -27.49 7.11
CA GLU A 253 -36.07 -26.76 7.96
C GLU A 253 -35.55 -25.34 8.21
N SER A 254 -36.27 -24.35 7.69
CA SER A 254 -36.11 -22.94 8.03
C SER A 254 -36.56 -22.73 9.48
N VAL A 255 -35.62 -22.52 10.38
CA VAL A 255 -35.95 -22.01 11.72
C VAL A 255 -35.85 -20.49 11.66
N ASP A 256 -37.01 -19.85 11.77
CA ASP A 256 -37.16 -18.40 11.78
C ASP A 256 -36.32 -17.76 12.90
N SER A 257 -35.81 -16.57 12.57
CA SER A 257 -35.02 -15.71 13.41
C SER A 257 -35.80 -15.23 14.65
N ALA A 258 -35.53 -15.77 15.83
CA ALA A 258 -35.75 -15.06 17.10
C ALA A 258 -35.10 -15.81 18.28
N THR A 259 -33.92 -15.35 18.71
CA THR A 259 -33.52 -15.05 20.10
C THR A 259 -31.99 -15.03 20.21
N SER A 260 -31.45 -13.87 20.60
CA SER A 260 -30.03 -13.65 20.87
C SER A 260 -29.64 -14.45 22.12
N PRO A 261 -28.65 -15.37 22.06
CA PRO A 261 -28.18 -16.10 23.24
C PRO A 261 -27.11 -15.28 24.00
N SER A 262 -27.38 -13.99 24.27
CA SER A 262 -26.51 -13.15 25.12
C SER A 262 -26.52 -13.59 26.58
N ASP A 263 -27.53 -14.34 27.01
CA ASP A 263 -27.79 -14.57 28.43
C ASP A 263 -27.16 -15.89 28.95
N ALA A 264 -26.81 -16.81 28.05
CA ALA A 264 -26.29 -18.13 28.44
C ALA A 264 -24.80 -18.12 28.87
N TRP A 265 -24.04 -17.07 28.56
CA TRP A 265 -22.60 -16.99 28.86
C TRP A 265 -22.26 -16.33 30.20
N GLN A 266 -23.24 -15.74 30.90
CA GLN A 266 -23.04 -15.18 32.23
C GLN A 266 -23.06 -16.26 33.33
N GLU A 267 -23.75 -17.38 33.12
CA GLU A 267 -23.83 -18.45 34.14
C GLU A 267 -22.56 -19.30 34.24
N GLN A 268 -21.72 -19.36 33.21
CA GLN A 268 -20.55 -20.25 33.21
C GLN A 268 -19.31 -19.67 33.91
N LYS A 269 -19.35 -18.41 34.38
CA LYS A 269 -18.28 -17.81 35.20
C LYS A 269 -18.47 -18.00 36.72
N ALA A 270 -19.57 -18.59 37.18
CA ALA A 270 -19.89 -18.71 38.60
C ALA A 270 -19.50 -20.07 39.24
N SER A 271 -19.17 -21.10 38.47
CA SER A 271 -18.75 -22.39 39.02
C SER A 271 -17.26 -22.63 38.77
N GLY A 272 -16.44 -22.34 39.79
CA GLY A 272 -15.01 -22.58 39.75
C GLY A 272 -14.64 -24.06 39.75
N GLU A 273 -13.59 -24.41 39.02
CA GLU A 273 -12.33 -24.94 39.54
C GLU A 273 -11.36 -25.20 38.38
N PRO A 274 -10.05 -24.92 38.54
CA PRO A 274 -9.05 -25.24 37.54
C PRO A 274 -8.53 -26.66 37.74
N THR A 275 -8.43 -27.44 36.67
CA THR A 275 -7.63 -28.67 36.66
C THR A 275 -6.53 -28.55 35.61
N LEU A 276 -5.30 -28.62 36.16
CA LEU A 276 -3.94 -28.72 35.59
C LEU A 276 -3.78 -28.82 34.07
#